data_AF-A0A1I8D4P1-F1
#
_entry.id   AF-A0A1I8D4P1-F1
#
_cell.length_a   1.000
_cell.length_b   1.000
_cell.length_c   1.000
_cell.angle_alpha   90.00
_cell.angle_beta   90.00
_cell.angle_gamma   90.00
#
_symmetry.space_group_name_H-M   'P 1'
#
loop_
_entity.id
_entity.type
_entity.pdbx_description
1 polymer ?
#
loop_
_entity_poly.entity_id
_entity_poly.type
_entity_poly.pdbx_seq_one_letter_code
_entity_poly.pdbx_strand_id
1 'polypeptide(L)'
;MFAPNCKTILLVAIFGVAVSAYPFGGRGFGHFGKPRGPYPKDWEDILPEDAKKNLVALYENKEIKWDERRNKFDDIMQGLTQEVKDQLPVPPEYRDLPSEIQKQLKAIKFAPNVTREEKRNKVKALIDSLPAETRKLIKPKHFPFHHGLPKEFEDILGSVVFGKLKAVHENKELSPSEKWANVEAIMNSLPTEVLSKLPLPPHLRVLPEEYQAKIKKIMIDKELTFQQKREQTKEIIKTLPEEIKKLIKVPLPPCLQNLPESIKSAVEKIFRDESLDRGSKFHKIRELLEQLPEETKNSCFSGSSTTPSFDENVEQFF
;
A
#
# COMPACT_ATOMS: atom_id res chain seq x y z
N MET A 1 -11.58 35.24 -10.75
CA MET A 1 -10.95 34.64 -9.54
C MET A 1 -11.83 33.49 -9.08
N PHE A 2 -11.49 32.25 -9.45
CA PHE A 2 -12.12 31.05 -8.90
C PHE A 2 -11.01 30.01 -8.71
N ALA A 3 -10.66 29.75 -7.46
CA ALA A 3 -9.76 28.66 -7.08
C ALA A 3 -10.58 27.36 -7.01
N PRO A 4 -10.15 26.23 -7.61
CA PRO A 4 -10.81 24.97 -7.38
C PRO A 4 -10.24 24.30 -6.13
N ASN A 5 -11.13 24.01 -5.18
CA ASN A 5 -10.91 23.24 -3.97
C ASN A 5 -10.56 21.78 -4.33
N CYS A 6 -9.31 21.35 -4.09
CA CYS A 6 -8.86 19.97 -4.24
C CYS A 6 -9.33 19.11 -3.04
N LYS A 7 -10.51 18.48 -3.14
CA LYS A 7 -11.01 17.52 -2.13
C LYS A 7 -11.72 16.33 -2.78
N THR A 8 -11.12 15.60 -3.73
CA THR A 8 -11.80 14.43 -4.30
C THR A 8 -10.87 13.39 -4.91
N ILE A 9 -10.12 12.62 -4.12
CA ILE A 9 -9.44 11.42 -4.67
C ILE A 9 -9.37 10.31 -3.62
N LEU A 10 -10.47 9.58 -3.43
CA LEU A 10 -10.38 8.18 -3.01
C LEU A 10 -11.63 7.40 -3.44
N LEU A 11 -11.58 6.85 -4.65
CA LEU A 11 -12.13 5.53 -4.97
C LEU A 11 -11.58 5.02 -6.31
N VAL A 12 -10.26 5.15 -6.46
CA VAL A 12 -9.54 4.40 -7.50
C VAL A 12 -9.33 2.93 -7.03
N ALA A 13 -9.70 2.55 -5.80
CA ALA A 13 -9.63 1.15 -5.39
C ALA A 13 -10.89 0.35 -5.76
N ILE A 14 -12.12 0.88 -5.60
CA ILE A 14 -13.35 0.10 -5.85
C ILE A 14 -13.68 0.00 -7.36
N PHE A 15 -13.18 0.91 -8.21
CA PHE A 15 -13.32 0.79 -9.67
C PHE A 15 -12.14 1.34 -10.47
N GLY A 16 -11.05 1.75 -9.82
CA GLY A 16 -9.93 2.36 -10.53
C GLY A 16 -8.93 1.32 -11.02
N VAL A 17 -8.77 1.29 -12.34
CA VAL A 17 -7.55 0.78 -12.93
C VAL A 17 -6.40 1.72 -12.57
N ALA A 18 -5.77 1.42 -11.43
CA ALA A 18 -4.35 1.64 -11.26
C ALA A 18 -3.63 0.38 -11.73
N VAL A 19 -2.74 0.58 -12.70
CA VAL A 19 -1.80 -0.42 -13.23
C VAL A 19 -0.85 -0.84 -12.10
N SER A 20 -1.23 -1.84 -11.30
CA SER A 20 -0.28 -2.54 -10.41
C SER A 20 -0.78 -3.95 -10.07
N ALA A 21 -0.17 -4.95 -10.68
CA ALA A 21 -0.49 -6.36 -10.58
C ALA A 21 -0.90 -6.88 -9.17
N TYR A 22 -1.88 -7.79 -9.18
CA TYR A 22 -2.30 -8.77 -8.16
C TYR A 22 -3.24 -8.39 -6.98
N PRO A 23 -4.22 -9.28 -6.67
CA PRO A 23 -4.85 -9.46 -5.36
C PRO A 23 -4.09 -10.52 -4.54
N PHE A 24 -3.99 -10.34 -3.22
CA PHE A 24 -3.38 -11.25 -2.22
C PHE A 24 -1.88 -11.60 -2.33
N GLY A 25 -1.10 -10.93 -1.48
CA GLY A 25 0.24 -11.35 -1.08
C GLY A 25 1.00 -10.16 -0.53
N GLY A 26 1.34 -10.21 0.76
CA GLY A 26 1.90 -9.09 1.51
C GLY A 26 3.06 -8.38 0.82
N ARG A 27 2.80 -7.16 0.34
CA ARG A 27 3.81 -6.09 0.37
C ARG A 27 3.70 -5.43 1.73
N GLY A 28 4.44 -5.97 2.68
CA GLY A 28 4.49 -5.41 4.01
C GLY A 28 5.10 -4.02 3.96
N PHE A 29 4.37 -3.02 4.44
CA PHE A 29 4.95 -1.81 5.02
C PHE A 29 4.14 -1.40 6.25
N GLY A 30 4.88 -0.96 7.27
CA GLY A 30 4.48 -0.87 8.67
C GLY A 30 3.55 0.29 8.97
N HIS A 31 3.17 0.38 10.23
CA HIS A 31 2.52 1.54 10.82
C HIS A 31 3.30 2.82 10.56
N PHE A 32 2.61 3.85 10.10
CA PHE A 32 3.17 5.18 9.93
C PHE A 32 2.51 6.17 10.87
N GLY A 33 3.06 6.21 12.08
CA GLY A 33 2.74 7.15 13.13
C GLY A 33 3.92 7.20 14.08
N LYS A 34 4.60 8.36 14.08
CA LYS A 34 5.87 8.69 14.75
C LYS A 34 7.09 7.94 14.20
N PRO A 35 8.27 8.60 14.15
CA PRO A 35 9.52 7.88 13.98
C PRO A 35 9.60 6.83 15.07
N ARG A 36 9.45 5.55 14.67
CA ARG A 36 9.94 4.47 15.51
C ARG A 36 11.44 4.72 15.50
N GLY A 37 11.99 4.99 16.68
CA GLY A 37 13.41 5.27 16.84
C GLY A 37 14.30 4.16 16.23
N PRO A 38 15.61 4.18 16.49
CA PRO A 38 16.57 3.28 15.84
C PRO A 38 16.19 1.80 15.86
N TYR A 39 15.36 1.39 16.81
CA TYR A 39 14.67 0.11 16.88
C TYR A 39 13.36 0.24 17.68
N PRO A 40 12.45 -0.76 17.62
CA PRO A 40 11.24 -0.80 18.44
C PRO A 40 11.54 -0.73 19.94
N LYS A 41 10.72 0.00 20.72
CA LYS A 41 10.92 0.18 22.16
C LYS A 41 10.98 -1.13 22.95
N ASP A 42 10.24 -2.14 22.50
CA ASP A 42 10.22 -3.49 23.05
C ASP A 42 11.53 -4.27 22.82
N TRP A 43 12.51 -3.71 22.11
CA TRP A 43 13.84 -4.29 21.92
C TRP A 43 14.88 -3.65 22.84
N GLU A 44 14.55 -2.55 23.52
CA GLU A 44 15.48 -1.78 24.35
C GLU A 44 16.09 -2.64 25.46
N ASP A 45 15.32 -3.48 26.13
CA ASP A 45 15.85 -4.30 27.23
C ASP A 45 16.50 -5.62 26.76
N ILE A 46 16.44 -5.91 25.45
CA ILE A 46 16.85 -7.21 24.87
C ILE A 46 18.15 -7.08 24.07
N LEU A 47 18.32 -5.96 23.35
CA LEU A 47 19.48 -5.77 22.50
C LEU A 47 20.73 -5.51 23.35
N PRO A 48 21.89 -6.10 22.98
CA PRO A 48 23.14 -5.75 23.62
C PRO A 48 23.57 -4.31 23.26
N GLU A 49 24.30 -3.67 24.17
CA GLU A 49 24.64 -2.24 24.11
C GLU A 49 25.42 -1.83 22.86
N ASP A 50 26.25 -2.73 22.32
CA ASP A 50 26.97 -2.54 21.06
C ASP A 50 26.01 -2.50 19.86
N ALA A 51 25.04 -3.42 19.79
CA ALA A 51 24.02 -3.43 18.75
C ALA A 51 23.14 -2.18 18.81
N LYS A 52 22.73 -1.75 20.01
CA LYS A 52 21.97 -0.50 20.19
C LYS A 52 22.72 0.70 19.65
N LYS A 53 23.98 0.88 20.06
CA LYS A 53 24.82 1.99 19.60
C LYS A 53 24.97 2.00 18.08
N ASN A 54 25.19 0.82 17.48
CA ASN A 54 25.30 0.69 16.03
C ASN A 54 23.99 1.06 15.32
N LEU A 55 22.83 0.63 15.85
CA LEU A 55 21.52 0.97 15.30
C LEU A 55 21.18 2.47 15.45
N VAL A 56 21.52 3.07 16.60
CA VAL A 56 21.38 4.52 16.84
C VAL A 56 22.23 5.30 15.84
N ALA A 57 23.52 4.97 15.73
CA ALA A 57 24.42 5.63 14.80
C ALA A 57 23.97 5.49 13.33
N LEU A 58 23.46 4.31 12.96
CA LEU A 58 22.91 4.04 11.64
C LEU A 58 21.65 4.86 11.34
N TYR A 59 20.80 5.05 12.35
CA TYR A 59 19.57 5.84 12.26
C TYR A 59 19.86 7.35 12.15
N GLU A 60 20.80 7.84 12.94
CA GLU A 60 21.20 9.25 12.97
C GLU A 60 22.00 9.68 11.73
N ASN A 61 22.68 8.74 11.06
CA ASN A 61 23.45 9.03 9.86
C ASN A 61 22.53 9.33 8.67
N LYS A 62 22.37 10.63 8.36
CA LYS A 62 21.55 11.14 7.24
C LYS A 62 22.16 10.97 5.85
N GLU A 63 23.45 10.62 5.77
CA GLU A 63 24.18 10.52 4.49
C GLU A 63 24.03 9.13 3.85
N ILE A 64 23.68 8.12 4.64
CA ILE A 64 23.49 6.75 4.15
C ILE A 64 22.15 6.64 3.42
N LYS A 65 22.20 6.13 2.18
CA LYS A 65 21.00 5.80 1.39
C LYS A 65 20.16 4.74 2.10
N TRP A 66 18.85 4.76 1.90
CA TRP A 66 17.98 3.86 2.64
C TRP A 66 18.26 2.37 2.39
N ASP A 67 18.55 1.97 1.15
CA ASP A 67 18.84 0.56 0.85
C ASP A 67 20.11 0.08 1.56
N GLU A 68 21.14 0.94 1.64
CA GLU A 68 22.36 0.66 2.38
C GLU A 68 22.10 0.64 3.90
N ARG A 69 21.31 1.60 4.40
CA ARG A 69 20.88 1.65 5.80
C ARG A 69 20.15 0.36 6.19
N ARG A 70 19.25 -0.10 5.33
CA ARG A 70 18.48 -1.32 5.53
C ARG A 70 19.37 -2.56 5.54
N ASN A 71 20.33 -2.65 4.61
CA ASN A 71 21.25 -3.79 4.57
C ASN A 71 22.14 -3.82 5.83
N LYS A 72 22.69 -2.66 6.24
CA LYS A 72 23.45 -2.53 7.48
C LYS A 72 22.63 -2.90 8.72
N PHE A 73 21.35 -2.53 8.75
CA PHE A 73 20.43 -2.95 9.81
C PHE A 73 20.30 -4.47 9.83
N ASP A 74 20.06 -5.10 8.68
CA ASP A 74 19.94 -6.56 8.58
C ASP A 74 21.25 -7.27 8.98
N ASP A 75 22.42 -6.70 8.67
CA ASP A 75 23.73 -7.23 9.07
C ASP A 75 23.91 -7.17 10.60
N ILE A 76 23.57 -6.04 11.24
CA ILE A 76 23.59 -5.90 12.71
C ILE A 76 22.67 -6.94 13.35
N MET A 77 21.45 -7.10 12.82
CA MET A 77 20.48 -8.06 13.35
C MET A 77 20.90 -9.52 13.11
N GLN A 78 21.61 -9.81 12.03
CA GLN A 78 22.18 -11.13 11.76
C GLN A 78 23.37 -11.45 12.68
N GLY A 79 24.15 -10.45 13.09
CA GLY A 79 25.28 -10.59 14.01
C GLY A 79 24.88 -10.90 15.46
N LEU A 80 23.61 -10.75 15.84
CA LEU A 80 23.13 -11.05 17.19
C LEU A 80 23.29 -12.55 17.53
N THR A 81 23.56 -12.85 18.80
CA THR A 81 23.60 -14.23 19.31
C THR A 81 22.22 -14.87 19.20
N GLN A 82 22.19 -16.21 19.14
CA GLN A 82 20.93 -16.93 19.06
C GLN A 82 20.05 -16.69 20.29
N GLU A 83 20.66 -16.57 21.48
CA GLU A 83 19.97 -16.24 22.73
C GLU A 83 19.21 -14.91 22.64
N VAL A 84 19.85 -13.86 22.11
CA VAL A 84 19.21 -12.55 21.90
C VAL A 84 18.10 -12.66 20.85
N LYS A 85 18.36 -13.34 19.72
CA LYS A 85 17.36 -13.55 18.66
C LYS A 85 16.10 -14.26 19.16
N ASP A 86 16.26 -15.21 20.06
CA ASP A 86 15.15 -15.97 20.64
C ASP A 86 14.33 -15.13 21.63
N GLN A 87 14.94 -14.18 22.32
CA GLN A 87 14.26 -13.23 23.21
C GLN A 87 13.50 -12.14 22.45
N LEU A 88 13.95 -11.75 21.25
CA LEU A 88 13.32 -10.68 20.48
C LEU A 88 11.85 -10.99 20.15
N PRO A 89 10.91 -10.06 20.38
CA PRO A 89 9.50 -10.29 20.11
C PRO A 89 9.21 -10.40 18.61
N VAL A 90 8.22 -11.21 18.26
CA VAL A 90 7.65 -11.20 16.91
C VAL A 90 6.92 -9.86 16.66
N PRO A 91 6.74 -9.46 15.39
CA PRO A 91 5.94 -8.28 15.06
C PRO A 91 4.58 -8.27 15.78
N PRO A 92 4.08 -7.09 16.21
CA PRO A 92 2.83 -6.98 16.97
C PRO A 92 1.63 -7.71 16.39
N GLU A 93 1.58 -7.86 15.06
CA GLU A 93 0.51 -8.54 14.35
C GLU A 93 0.45 -10.05 14.65
N TYR A 94 1.57 -10.63 15.09
CA TYR A 94 1.75 -12.07 15.29
C TYR A 94 1.92 -12.49 16.76
N ARG A 95 1.85 -11.54 17.71
CA ARG A 95 2.11 -11.81 19.13
C ARG A 95 1.08 -12.71 19.80
N ASP A 96 -0.13 -12.76 19.25
CA ASP A 96 -1.21 -13.59 19.79
C ASP A 96 -1.21 -15.01 19.18
N LEU A 97 -0.27 -15.31 18.28
CA LEU A 97 -0.12 -16.65 17.70
C LEU A 97 0.47 -17.64 18.71
N PRO A 98 0.20 -18.95 18.57
CA PRO A 98 0.88 -20.00 19.34
C PRO A 98 2.41 -19.86 19.31
N SER A 99 3.06 -20.18 20.43
CA SER A 99 4.51 -20.02 20.60
C SER A 99 5.34 -20.78 19.56
N GLU A 100 4.85 -21.92 19.09
CA GLU A 100 5.46 -22.69 18.01
C GLU A 100 5.50 -21.92 16.68
N ILE A 101 4.39 -21.26 16.31
CA ILE A 101 4.31 -20.45 15.10
C ILE A 101 5.17 -19.19 15.25
N GLN A 102 5.21 -18.60 16.44
CA GLN A 102 6.13 -17.47 16.71
C GLN A 102 7.60 -17.88 16.52
N LYS A 103 8.00 -19.07 16.99
CA LYS A 103 9.35 -19.60 16.76
C LYS A 103 9.64 -19.79 15.27
N GLN A 104 8.71 -20.34 14.51
CA GLN A 104 8.86 -20.49 13.05
C GLN A 104 9.00 -19.13 12.35
N LEU A 105 8.21 -18.12 12.75
CA LEU A 105 8.33 -16.76 12.24
C LEU A 105 9.71 -16.13 12.55
N LYS A 106 10.24 -16.34 13.76
CA LYS A 106 11.59 -15.88 14.13
C LYS A 106 12.67 -16.60 13.32
N ALA A 107 12.55 -17.92 13.15
CA ALA A 107 13.48 -18.71 12.35
C ALA A 107 13.53 -18.22 10.90
N ILE A 108 12.38 -17.91 10.30
CA ILE A 108 12.33 -17.32 8.95
C ILE A 108 12.97 -15.92 8.93
N LYS A 109 12.66 -15.07 9.92
CA LYS A 109 13.19 -13.70 10.00
C LYS A 109 14.72 -13.68 10.09
N PHE A 110 15.31 -14.52 10.94
CA PHE A 110 16.74 -14.57 11.20
C PHE A 110 17.49 -15.63 10.38
N ALA A 111 16.83 -16.28 9.41
CA ALA A 111 17.49 -17.24 8.54
C ALA A 111 18.68 -16.57 7.81
N PRO A 112 19.91 -17.14 7.91
CA PRO A 112 21.08 -16.61 7.22
C PRO A 112 20.97 -16.88 5.72
N ASN A 113 21.54 -16.00 4.89
CA ASN A 113 21.64 -16.17 3.44
C ASN A 113 20.30 -16.35 2.69
N VAL A 114 19.16 -16.04 3.31
CA VAL A 114 17.83 -16.08 2.67
C VAL A 114 17.46 -14.66 2.24
N THR A 115 17.07 -14.50 0.97
CA THR A 115 16.69 -13.19 0.47
C THR A 115 15.42 -12.69 1.16
N ARG A 116 15.23 -11.37 1.22
CA ARG A 116 14.02 -10.79 1.83
C ARG A 116 12.74 -11.28 1.16
N GLU A 117 12.78 -11.50 -0.15
CA GLU A 117 11.65 -12.03 -0.90
C GLU A 117 11.33 -13.47 -0.51
N GLU A 118 12.35 -14.32 -0.41
CA GLU A 118 12.19 -15.68 0.09
C GLU A 118 11.65 -15.71 1.53
N LYS A 119 12.14 -14.84 2.42
CA LYS A 119 11.62 -14.72 3.79
C LYS A 119 10.12 -14.38 3.76
N ARG A 120 9.69 -13.44 2.92
CA ARG A 120 8.27 -13.09 2.76
C ARG A 120 7.45 -14.27 2.22
N ASN A 121 7.95 -14.97 1.22
CA ASN A 121 7.26 -16.11 0.62
C ASN A 121 7.10 -17.24 1.66
N LYS A 122 8.13 -17.49 2.48
CA LYS A 122 8.08 -18.43 3.59
C LYS A 122 7.08 -18.01 4.68
N VAL A 123 7.06 -16.74 5.07
CA VAL A 123 6.03 -16.22 6.01
C VAL A 123 4.64 -16.38 5.42
N LYS A 124 4.44 -16.01 4.14
CA LYS A 124 3.15 -16.16 3.45
C LYS A 124 2.70 -17.62 3.45
N ALA A 125 3.57 -18.54 3.02
CA ALA A 125 3.26 -19.97 3.01
C ALA A 125 2.92 -20.51 4.40
N LEU A 126 3.61 -20.03 5.45
CA LEU A 126 3.30 -20.37 6.84
C LEU A 126 1.93 -19.85 7.25
N ILE A 127 1.60 -18.58 6.98
CA ILE A 127 0.29 -18.02 7.33
C ILE A 127 -0.84 -18.71 6.54
N ASP A 128 -0.60 -19.03 5.27
CA ASP A 128 -1.54 -19.70 4.38
C ASP A 128 -1.75 -21.19 4.73
N SER A 129 -0.88 -21.80 5.54
CA SER A 129 -1.05 -23.16 6.06
C SER A 129 -1.73 -23.23 7.44
N LEU A 130 -1.88 -22.09 8.13
CA LEU A 130 -2.49 -22.08 9.47
C LEU A 130 -3.98 -22.47 9.45
N PRO A 131 -4.51 -23.10 10.50
CA PRO A 131 -5.95 -23.29 10.68
C PRO A 131 -6.71 -21.96 10.71
N ALA A 132 -7.97 -21.97 10.27
CA ALA A 132 -8.80 -20.76 10.20
C ALA A 132 -8.95 -20.05 11.56
N GLU A 133 -9.05 -20.81 12.66
CA GLU A 133 -9.14 -20.25 14.01
C GLU A 133 -7.87 -19.51 14.41
N THR A 134 -6.70 -20.07 14.07
CA THR A 134 -5.41 -19.45 14.36
C THR A 134 -5.16 -18.21 13.52
N ARG A 135 -5.64 -18.18 12.27
CA ARG A 135 -5.54 -16.98 11.41
C ARG A 135 -6.32 -15.79 11.97
N LYS A 136 -7.43 -16.03 12.68
CA LYS A 136 -8.22 -14.95 13.34
C LYS A 136 -7.45 -14.25 14.46
N LEU A 137 -6.44 -14.91 15.04
CA LEU A 137 -5.56 -14.31 16.06
C LEU A 137 -4.56 -13.32 15.45
N ILE A 138 -4.36 -13.35 14.12
CA ILE A 138 -3.48 -12.39 13.45
C ILE A 138 -4.20 -11.05 13.42
N LYS A 139 -3.64 -10.07 14.15
CA LYS A 139 -4.23 -8.74 14.19
C LYS A 139 -4.20 -8.12 12.79
N PRO A 140 -5.33 -7.60 12.29
CA PRO A 140 -5.36 -6.95 10.99
C PRO A 140 -4.43 -5.74 11.03
N LYS A 141 -3.52 -5.68 10.04
CA LYS A 141 -2.61 -4.56 9.94
C LYS A 141 -3.41 -3.32 9.54
N HIS A 142 -3.35 -2.29 10.37
CA HIS A 142 -4.05 -1.03 10.12
C HIS A 142 -3.45 -0.34 8.88
N PHE A 143 -4.11 -0.45 7.73
CA PHE A 143 -3.76 0.33 6.54
C PHE A 143 -4.25 1.78 6.74
N PRO A 144 -3.37 2.80 6.67
CA PRO A 144 -3.72 4.20 6.92
C PRO A 144 -4.47 4.86 5.74
N PHE A 145 -5.25 4.11 4.96
CA PHE A 145 -6.10 4.69 3.92
C PHE A 145 -7.44 5.10 4.54
N HIS A 146 -7.42 6.19 5.30
CA HIS A 146 -8.61 6.84 5.84
C HIS A 146 -9.21 7.81 4.82
N HIS A 147 -9.75 7.31 3.72
CA HIS A 147 -10.70 8.15 2.99
C HIS A 147 -11.95 7.33 2.67
N GLY A 148 -13.10 7.90 3.05
CA GLY A 148 -14.39 7.24 2.93
C GLY A 148 -14.87 7.16 1.47
N LEU A 149 -16.01 6.48 1.28
CA LEU A 149 -16.67 6.41 -0.02
C LEU A 149 -17.01 7.83 -0.54
N PRO A 150 -16.90 8.09 -1.85
CA PRO A 150 -17.29 9.34 -2.49
C PRO A 150 -18.76 9.60 -2.25
N LYS A 151 -19.08 10.84 -1.89
CA LYS A 151 -20.47 11.26 -1.67
C LYS A 151 -21.35 11.08 -2.91
N GLU A 152 -20.77 11.18 -4.11
CA GLU A 152 -21.46 10.91 -5.38
C GLU A 152 -22.13 9.53 -5.44
N PHE A 153 -21.65 8.54 -4.66
CA PHE A 153 -22.22 7.20 -4.62
C PHE A 153 -23.48 7.12 -3.74
N GLU A 154 -23.61 8.01 -2.75
CA GLU A 154 -24.76 8.02 -1.84
C GLU A 154 -26.05 8.37 -2.60
N ASP A 155 -25.99 9.36 -3.49
CA ASP A 155 -27.12 9.81 -4.30
C ASP A 155 -27.60 8.73 -5.28
N ILE A 156 -26.70 7.86 -5.75
CA ILE A 156 -26.99 6.83 -6.77
C ILE A 156 -27.41 5.51 -6.13
N LEU A 157 -26.67 5.06 -5.11
CA LEU A 157 -26.90 3.77 -4.46
C LEU A 157 -28.02 3.85 -3.40
N GLY A 158 -28.33 5.05 -2.93
CA GLY A 158 -29.21 5.28 -1.79
C GLY A 158 -28.50 5.05 -0.46
N SER A 159 -29.00 5.72 0.57
CA SER A 159 -28.43 5.72 1.93
C SER A 159 -28.28 4.32 2.54
N VAL A 160 -29.20 3.41 2.24
CA VAL A 160 -29.19 2.04 2.78
C VAL A 160 -28.00 1.24 2.23
N VAL A 161 -27.80 1.23 0.91
CA VAL A 161 -26.70 0.49 0.27
C VAL A 161 -25.37 1.16 0.57
N PHE A 162 -25.32 2.49 0.51
CA PHE A 162 -24.14 3.25 0.86
C PHE A 162 -23.70 3.01 2.30
N GLY A 163 -24.65 2.95 3.25
CA GLY A 163 -24.40 2.59 4.64
C GLY A 163 -23.80 1.19 4.81
N LYS A 164 -24.28 0.20 4.05
CA LYS A 164 -23.69 -1.16 4.04
C LYS A 164 -22.25 -1.16 3.53
N LEU A 165 -21.98 -0.47 2.42
CA LEU A 165 -20.62 -0.34 1.88
C LEU A 165 -19.68 0.36 2.85
N LYS A 166 -20.17 1.43 3.50
CA LYS A 166 -19.43 2.17 4.52
C LYS A 166 -19.11 1.28 5.73
N ALA A 167 -20.07 0.50 6.20
CA ALA A 167 -19.85 -0.45 7.29
C ALA A 167 -18.78 -1.50 6.95
N VAL A 168 -18.80 -2.06 5.73
CA VAL A 168 -17.76 -3.01 5.28
C VAL A 168 -16.38 -2.34 5.21
N HIS A 169 -16.31 -1.11 4.71
CA HIS A 169 -15.07 -0.34 4.62
C HIS A 169 -14.48 -0.04 6.00
N GLU A 170 -15.30 0.42 6.94
CA GLU A 170 -14.91 0.83 8.29
C GLU A 170 -14.67 -0.36 9.24
N ASN A 171 -15.22 -1.54 8.94
CA ASN A 171 -15.03 -2.74 9.76
C ASN A 171 -13.55 -3.12 9.83
N LYS A 172 -12.96 -3.07 11.02
CA LYS A 172 -11.54 -3.37 11.25
C LYS A 172 -11.24 -4.86 11.37
N GLU A 173 -12.25 -5.68 11.64
CA GLU A 173 -12.12 -7.13 11.86
C GLU A 173 -12.04 -7.91 10.54
N LEU A 174 -12.61 -7.36 9.46
CA LEU A 174 -12.56 -7.98 8.14
C LEU A 174 -11.17 -7.85 7.52
N SER A 175 -10.64 -8.97 7.05
CA SER A 175 -9.48 -8.98 6.17
C SER A 175 -9.80 -8.24 4.85
N PRO A 176 -8.79 -7.74 4.13
CA PRO A 176 -9.00 -7.14 2.82
C PRO A 176 -9.77 -8.06 1.86
N SER A 177 -9.58 -9.37 1.95
CA SER A 177 -10.30 -10.34 1.10
C SER A 177 -11.78 -10.37 1.40
N GLU A 178 -12.12 -10.43 2.68
CA GLU A 178 -13.51 -10.48 3.11
C GLU A 178 -14.21 -9.15 2.81
N LYS A 179 -13.51 -8.02 2.94
CA LYS A 179 -14.04 -6.72 2.50
C LYS A 179 -14.39 -6.74 1.02
N TRP A 180 -13.51 -7.27 0.16
CA TRP A 180 -13.78 -7.38 -1.27
C TRP A 180 -14.97 -8.28 -1.58
N ALA A 181 -15.01 -9.48 -0.99
CA ALA A 181 -16.14 -10.40 -1.19
C ALA A 181 -17.47 -9.79 -0.74
N ASN A 182 -17.47 -9.09 0.41
CA ASN A 182 -18.66 -8.42 0.91
C ASN A 182 -19.10 -7.25 0.02
N VAL A 183 -18.16 -6.44 -0.48
CA VAL A 183 -18.45 -5.38 -1.45
C VAL A 183 -19.02 -5.97 -2.73
N GLU A 184 -18.41 -7.02 -3.28
CA GLU A 184 -18.88 -7.69 -4.49
C GLU A 184 -20.29 -8.26 -4.34
N ALA A 185 -20.58 -8.91 -3.22
CA ALA A 185 -21.92 -9.40 -2.90
C ALA A 185 -22.96 -8.26 -2.84
N ILE A 186 -22.62 -7.14 -2.18
CA ILE A 186 -23.48 -5.95 -2.14
C ILE A 186 -23.72 -5.43 -3.56
N MET A 187 -22.67 -5.26 -4.37
CA MET A 187 -22.78 -4.70 -5.72
C MET A 187 -23.56 -5.61 -6.68
N ASN A 188 -23.37 -6.94 -6.59
CA ASN A 188 -24.08 -7.90 -7.44
C ASN A 188 -25.59 -7.96 -7.13
N SER A 189 -25.99 -7.65 -5.89
CA SER A 189 -27.39 -7.56 -5.49
C SER A 189 -28.14 -6.36 -6.10
N LEU A 190 -27.42 -5.35 -6.59
CA LEU A 190 -28.03 -4.13 -7.12
C LEU A 190 -28.61 -4.33 -8.53
N PRO A 191 -29.69 -3.61 -8.90
CA PRO A 191 -30.19 -3.61 -10.27
C PRO A 191 -29.15 -3.07 -11.25
N THR A 192 -29.10 -3.64 -12.45
CA THR A 192 -28.21 -3.21 -13.54
C THR A 192 -28.39 -1.71 -13.88
N GLU A 193 -29.62 -1.20 -13.75
CA GLU A 193 -29.96 0.22 -13.93
C GLU A 193 -29.31 1.16 -12.91
N VAL A 194 -29.05 0.68 -11.70
CA VAL A 194 -28.35 1.45 -10.66
C VAL A 194 -26.85 1.40 -10.92
N LEU A 195 -26.34 0.21 -11.27
CA LEU A 195 -24.92 0.02 -11.60
C LEU A 195 -24.49 0.86 -12.81
N SER A 196 -25.35 1.03 -13.81
CA SER A 196 -25.02 1.82 -15.01
C SER A 196 -24.93 3.32 -14.77
N LYS A 197 -25.59 3.82 -13.71
CA LYS A 197 -25.53 5.23 -13.29
C LYS A 197 -24.25 5.56 -12.52
N LEU A 198 -23.52 4.55 -12.03
CA LEU A 198 -22.29 4.79 -11.29
C LEU A 198 -21.26 5.50 -12.16
N PRO A 199 -20.64 6.57 -11.65
CA PRO A 199 -19.68 7.31 -12.44
C PRO A 199 -18.38 6.50 -12.55
N LEU A 200 -17.72 6.62 -13.70
CA LEU A 200 -16.37 6.09 -13.85
C LEU A 200 -15.42 6.78 -12.85
N PRO A 201 -14.30 6.13 -12.48
CA PRO A 201 -13.25 6.77 -11.73
C PRO A 201 -12.80 8.09 -12.37
N PRO A 202 -12.49 9.16 -11.59
CA PRO A 202 -12.18 10.48 -12.13
C PRO A 202 -11.12 10.48 -13.26
N HIS A 203 -10.07 9.66 -13.12
CA HIS A 203 -9.00 9.57 -14.12
C HIS A 203 -9.38 8.83 -15.41
N LEU A 204 -10.51 8.10 -15.43
CA LEU A 204 -11.05 7.43 -16.61
C LEU A 204 -12.18 8.22 -17.28
N ARG A 205 -12.74 9.24 -16.61
CA ARG A 205 -13.77 10.14 -17.18
C ARG A 205 -13.23 11.02 -18.32
N VAL A 206 -11.91 11.11 -18.48
CA VAL A 206 -11.24 11.86 -19.56
C VAL A 206 -11.14 11.09 -20.87
N LEU A 207 -11.48 9.80 -20.87
CA LEU A 207 -11.42 8.97 -22.07
C LEU A 207 -12.53 9.34 -23.06
N PRO A 208 -12.36 9.10 -24.37
CA PRO A 208 -13.47 9.22 -25.32
C PRO A 208 -14.65 8.33 -24.95
N GLU A 209 -15.87 8.76 -25.29
CA GLU A 209 -17.12 8.08 -24.91
C GLU A 209 -17.16 6.60 -25.29
N GLU A 210 -16.57 6.25 -26.44
CA GLU A 210 -16.47 4.86 -26.90
C GLU A 210 -15.74 3.97 -25.88
N TYR A 211 -14.60 4.43 -25.36
CA TYR A 211 -13.84 3.69 -24.35
C TYR A 211 -14.52 3.73 -22.99
N GLN A 212 -15.14 4.85 -22.62
CA GLN A 212 -15.94 4.93 -21.40
C GLN A 212 -17.09 3.90 -21.40
N ALA A 213 -17.80 3.75 -22.53
CA ALA A 213 -18.88 2.79 -22.68
C ALA A 213 -18.38 1.34 -22.56
N LYS A 214 -17.25 0.99 -23.18
CA LYS A 214 -16.62 -0.34 -23.04
C LYS A 214 -16.26 -0.64 -21.58
N ILE A 215 -15.64 0.32 -20.88
CA ILE A 215 -15.26 0.17 -19.47
C ILE A 215 -16.51 0.04 -18.59
N LYS A 216 -17.54 0.86 -18.81
CA LYS A 216 -18.82 0.75 -18.08
C LYS A 216 -19.47 -0.62 -18.27
N LYS A 217 -19.46 -1.15 -19.50
CA LYS A 217 -20.02 -2.48 -19.79
C LYS A 217 -19.34 -3.57 -18.94
N ILE A 218 -18.00 -3.54 -18.85
CA ILE A 218 -17.23 -4.46 -18.00
C ILE A 218 -17.60 -4.28 -16.51
N MET A 219 -17.74 -3.04 -16.05
CA MET A 219 -18.04 -2.77 -14.63
C MET A 219 -19.42 -3.28 -14.20
N ILE A 220 -20.41 -3.21 -15.10
CA ILE A 220 -21.80 -3.60 -14.85
C ILE A 220 -22.00 -5.12 -14.95
N ASP A 221 -21.16 -5.82 -15.72
CA ASP A 221 -21.25 -7.26 -15.93
C ASP A 221 -21.19 -8.03 -14.60
N LYS A 222 -22.21 -8.82 -14.30
CA LYS A 222 -22.31 -9.57 -13.03
C LYS A 222 -21.65 -10.94 -13.10
N GLU A 223 -21.32 -11.42 -14.29
CA GLU A 223 -20.65 -12.71 -14.50
C GLU A 223 -19.14 -12.59 -14.25
N LEU A 224 -18.60 -11.37 -14.37
CA LEU A 224 -17.19 -11.10 -14.13
C LEU A 224 -16.91 -10.83 -12.65
N THR A 225 -15.91 -11.53 -12.13
CA THR A 225 -15.29 -11.20 -10.84
C THR A 225 -14.58 -9.85 -10.90
N PHE A 226 -14.38 -9.21 -9.76
CA PHE A 226 -13.60 -7.97 -9.69
C PHE A 226 -12.21 -8.06 -10.36
N GLN A 227 -11.55 -9.21 -10.24
CA GLN A 227 -10.23 -9.43 -10.85
C GLN A 227 -10.31 -9.42 -12.38
N GLN A 228 -11.29 -10.13 -12.94
CA GLN A 228 -11.52 -10.18 -14.38
C GLN A 228 -11.91 -8.80 -14.93
N LYS A 229 -12.80 -8.07 -14.23
CA LYS A 229 -13.17 -6.69 -14.62
C LYS A 229 -11.95 -5.79 -14.73
N ARG A 230 -11.05 -5.91 -13.75
CA ARG A 230 -9.80 -5.15 -13.70
C ARG A 230 -8.86 -5.51 -14.84
N GLU A 231 -8.68 -6.80 -15.13
CA GLU A 231 -7.82 -7.29 -16.20
C GLU A 231 -8.32 -6.83 -17.56
N GLN A 232 -9.60 -7.01 -17.85
CA GLN A 232 -10.19 -6.54 -19.11
C GLN A 232 -10.12 -5.02 -19.27
N THR A 233 -10.36 -4.26 -18.19
CA THR A 233 -10.22 -2.79 -18.24
C THR A 233 -8.75 -2.39 -18.47
N LYS A 234 -7.79 -3.14 -17.93
CA LYS A 234 -6.36 -2.93 -18.16
C LYS A 234 -5.98 -3.23 -19.61
N GLU A 235 -6.54 -4.26 -20.22
CA GLU A 235 -6.34 -4.56 -21.64
C GLU A 235 -6.85 -3.43 -22.54
N ILE A 236 -8.06 -2.91 -22.27
CA ILE A 236 -8.57 -1.72 -22.97
C ILE A 236 -7.56 -0.58 -22.87
N ILE A 237 -7.10 -0.25 -21.65
CA ILE A 237 -6.15 0.85 -21.42
C ILE A 237 -4.82 0.61 -22.15
N LYS A 238 -4.33 -0.62 -22.23
CA LYS A 238 -3.11 -0.97 -22.98
C LYS A 238 -3.27 -0.76 -24.49
N THR A 239 -4.45 -1.04 -25.05
CA THR A 239 -4.74 -0.87 -26.48
C THR A 239 -4.97 0.58 -26.89
N LEU A 240 -5.12 1.51 -25.93
CA LEU A 240 -5.34 2.92 -26.24
C LEU A 240 -4.15 3.54 -27.00
N PRO A 241 -4.41 4.46 -27.95
CA PRO A 241 -3.40 5.34 -28.52
C PRO A 241 -2.63 6.10 -27.43
N GLU A 242 -1.32 6.34 -27.65
CA GLU A 242 -0.46 7.05 -26.69
C GLU A 242 -0.95 8.46 -26.36
N GLU A 243 -1.59 9.14 -27.31
CA GLU A 243 -2.20 10.45 -27.11
C GLU A 243 -3.31 10.42 -26.06
N ILE A 244 -4.14 9.37 -26.09
CA ILE A 244 -5.24 9.17 -25.12
C ILE A 244 -4.69 8.67 -23.79
N LYS A 245 -3.70 7.78 -23.79
CA LYS A 245 -3.04 7.31 -22.56
C LYS A 245 -2.41 8.46 -21.78
N LYS A 246 -1.90 9.50 -22.45
CA LYS A 246 -1.37 10.72 -21.79
C LYS A 246 -2.44 11.48 -21.00
N LEU A 247 -3.71 11.45 -21.45
CA LEU A 247 -4.82 12.10 -20.76
C LEU A 247 -5.14 11.42 -19.43
N ILE A 248 -4.93 10.10 -19.32
CA ILE A 248 -5.13 9.35 -18.09
C ILE A 248 -4.05 9.75 -17.08
N LYS A 249 -4.39 10.67 -16.17
CA LYS A 249 -3.54 11.04 -15.04
C LYS A 249 -3.87 10.16 -13.85
N VAL A 250 -2.98 9.23 -13.53
CA VAL A 250 -3.10 8.48 -12.26
C VAL A 250 -2.86 9.49 -11.14
N PRO A 251 -3.81 9.64 -10.20
CA PRO A 251 -3.63 10.60 -9.15
C PRO A 251 -2.41 10.24 -8.31
N LEU A 252 -1.51 11.21 -8.14
CA LEU A 252 -0.38 11.02 -7.25
C LEU A 252 -0.90 10.86 -5.82
N PRO A 253 -0.27 9.99 -5.03
CA PRO A 253 -0.44 9.99 -3.60
C PRO A 253 -0.40 11.36 -2.95
N PRO A 254 -1.21 11.60 -1.91
CA PRO A 254 -1.13 12.82 -1.10
C PRO A 254 0.30 13.27 -0.75
N CYS A 255 1.21 12.36 -0.38
CA CYS A 255 2.59 12.75 -0.05
C CYS A 255 3.43 13.22 -1.24
N LEU A 256 3.03 12.89 -2.48
CA LEU A 256 3.73 13.31 -3.70
C LEU A 256 3.02 14.47 -4.43
N GLN A 257 1.83 14.87 -3.97
CA GLN A 257 1.05 15.96 -4.59
C GLN A 257 1.74 17.31 -4.48
N ASN A 258 2.56 17.53 -3.47
CA ASN A 258 3.25 18.81 -3.23
C ASN A 258 4.64 18.89 -3.90
N LEU A 259 5.06 17.84 -4.62
CA LEU A 259 6.36 17.83 -5.28
C LEU A 259 6.48 18.85 -6.42
N PRO A 260 7.71 19.29 -6.74
CA PRO A 260 7.97 20.06 -7.96
C PRO A 260 7.51 19.32 -9.22
N GLU A 261 7.05 20.06 -10.22
CA GLU A 261 6.49 19.49 -11.46
C GLU A 261 7.48 18.61 -12.23
N SER A 262 8.77 18.95 -12.17
CA SER A 262 9.86 18.15 -12.75
C SER A 262 9.93 16.74 -12.14
N ILE A 263 9.77 16.64 -10.82
CA ILE A 263 9.79 15.36 -10.09
C ILE A 263 8.49 14.60 -10.30
N LYS A 264 7.33 15.29 -10.27
CA LYS A 264 6.03 14.66 -10.58
C LYS A 264 6.06 14.00 -11.95
N SER A 265 6.61 14.68 -12.96
CA SER A 265 6.77 14.14 -14.31
C SER A 265 7.69 12.91 -14.34
N ALA A 266 8.79 12.92 -13.58
CA ALA A 266 9.70 11.78 -13.49
C ALA A 266 9.07 10.57 -12.79
N VAL A 267 8.35 10.81 -11.69
CA VAL A 267 7.55 9.81 -10.98
C VAL A 267 6.48 9.21 -11.89
N GLU A 268 5.78 10.04 -12.66
CA GLU A 268 4.77 9.60 -13.61
C GLU A 268 5.36 8.71 -14.72
N LYS A 269 6.55 9.05 -15.23
CA LYS A 269 7.28 8.19 -16.18
C LYS A 269 7.58 6.82 -15.59
N ILE A 270 8.04 6.76 -14.33
CA ILE A 270 8.28 5.48 -13.64
C ILE A 270 6.98 4.68 -13.50
N PHE A 271 5.85 5.33 -13.20
CA PHE A 271 4.56 4.65 -13.12
C PHE A 271 4.11 4.06 -14.45
N ARG A 272 4.36 4.76 -15.55
CA ARG A 272 3.98 4.34 -16.90
C ARG A 272 4.89 3.27 -17.49
N ASP A 273 6.11 3.11 -16.97
CA ASP A 273 7.07 2.12 -17.44
C ASP A 273 6.55 0.68 -17.20
N GLU A 274 6.18 -0.03 -18.27
CA GLU A 274 5.69 -1.40 -18.17
C GLU A 274 6.81 -2.43 -17.96
N SER A 275 8.07 -2.06 -18.22
CA SER A 275 9.23 -2.94 -18.02
C SER A 275 9.55 -3.15 -16.53
N LEU A 276 9.06 -2.26 -15.66
CA LEU A 276 9.31 -2.30 -14.23
C LEU A 276 8.18 -2.98 -13.47
N ASP A 277 8.55 -3.92 -12.60
CA ASP A 277 7.64 -4.39 -11.56
C ASP A 277 7.42 -3.28 -10.51
N ARG A 278 6.36 -3.41 -9.70
CA ARG A 278 6.02 -2.37 -8.70
C ARG A 278 7.12 -2.16 -7.65
N GLY A 279 7.89 -3.19 -7.30
CA GLY A 279 9.04 -3.04 -6.41
C GLY A 279 10.10 -2.14 -7.05
N SER A 280 10.49 -2.44 -8.29
CA SER A 280 11.46 -1.61 -9.04
C SER A 280 10.97 -0.17 -9.26
N LYS A 281 9.68 0.02 -9.54
CA LYS A 281 9.08 1.37 -9.64
C LYS A 281 9.26 2.15 -8.33
N PHE A 282 8.99 1.50 -7.21
CA PHE A 282 9.14 2.11 -5.90
C PHE A 282 10.59 2.51 -5.62
N HIS A 283 11.56 1.62 -5.92
CA HIS A 283 12.98 1.92 -5.78
C HIS A 283 13.40 3.14 -6.60
N LYS A 284 13.03 3.20 -7.88
CA LYS A 284 13.36 4.36 -8.72
C LYS A 284 12.73 5.65 -8.22
N ILE A 285 11.48 5.62 -7.74
CA ILE A 285 10.83 6.80 -7.16
C ILE A 285 11.57 7.26 -5.91
N ARG A 286 12.00 6.33 -5.06
CA ARG A 286 12.78 6.65 -3.86
C ARG A 286 14.10 7.30 -4.22
N GLU A 287 14.85 6.75 -5.16
CA GLU A 287 16.11 7.33 -5.64
C GLU A 287 15.92 8.77 -6.17
N LEU A 288 14.87 9.02 -6.94
CA LEU A 288 14.54 10.36 -7.41
C LEU A 288 14.27 11.33 -6.25
N LEU A 289 13.57 10.88 -5.23
CA LEU A 289 13.24 11.73 -4.10
C LEU A 289 14.42 11.92 -3.15
N GLU A 290 15.33 10.96 -3.03
CA GLU A 290 16.59 11.10 -2.28
C GLU A 290 17.47 12.22 -2.86
N GLN A 291 17.42 12.44 -4.17
CA GLN A 291 18.15 13.53 -4.85
C GLN A 291 17.55 14.93 -4.63
N LEU A 292 16.39 15.03 -3.98
CA LEU A 292 15.78 16.34 -3.72
C LEU A 292 16.53 17.14 -2.64
N PRO A 293 16.64 18.47 -2.80
CA PRO A 293 17.12 19.36 -1.74
C PRO A 293 16.28 19.21 -0.47
N GLU A 294 16.92 19.33 0.71
CA GLU A 294 16.25 19.19 2.01
C GLU A 294 15.09 20.16 2.19
N GLU A 295 15.21 21.38 1.67
CA GLU A 295 14.14 22.39 1.70
C GLU A 295 12.87 21.92 0.97
N THR A 296 13.06 21.25 -0.17
CA THR A 296 11.93 20.71 -0.97
C THR A 296 11.31 19.50 -0.27
N LYS A 297 12.14 18.62 0.31
CA LYS A 297 11.67 17.48 1.12
C LYS A 297 10.84 17.99 2.29
N ASN A 298 11.36 18.92 3.08
CA ASN A 298 10.68 19.46 4.25
C ASN A 298 9.35 20.13 3.87
N SER A 299 9.32 20.95 2.82
CA SER A 299 8.07 21.56 2.33
C SER A 299 7.02 20.51 1.93
N CYS A 300 7.42 19.48 1.17
CA CYS A 300 6.51 18.44 0.67
C CYS A 300 5.93 17.55 1.78
N PHE A 301 6.65 17.39 2.90
CA PHE A 301 6.29 16.48 4.00
C PHE A 301 5.95 17.20 5.33
N SER A 302 5.91 18.54 5.34
CA SER A 302 5.74 19.41 6.54
C SER A 302 4.38 19.36 7.24
N GLY A 303 3.37 18.70 6.67
CA GLY A 303 2.06 18.52 7.30
C GLY A 303 2.03 17.55 8.50
N SER A 304 3.15 16.91 8.82
CA SER A 304 3.32 16.08 10.01
C SER A 304 4.24 16.80 10.99
N SER A 305 3.68 17.38 12.05
CA SER A 305 4.38 18.25 13.00
C SER A 305 5.31 17.47 13.94
N THR A 306 6.39 16.90 13.41
CA THR A 306 7.63 16.55 14.12
C THR A 306 8.60 16.08 13.04
N THR A 307 9.83 16.60 12.99
CA THR A 307 10.87 16.29 11.97
C THR A 307 10.76 14.86 11.44
N PRO A 308 10.20 14.64 10.24
CA PRO A 308 10.04 13.30 9.71
C PRO A 308 11.23 13.02 8.79
N SER A 309 11.95 11.93 9.05
CA SER A 309 12.85 11.38 8.04
C SER A 309 12.03 10.99 6.81
N PHE A 310 12.50 11.43 5.64
CA PHE A 310 11.99 11.13 4.30
C PHE A 310 11.60 9.64 4.10
N ASP A 311 12.26 8.74 4.84
CA ASP A 311 12.05 7.30 4.81
C ASP A 311 10.66 6.79 5.22
N GLU A 312 9.86 7.58 5.94
CA GLU A 312 8.59 7.10 6.51
C GLU A 312 7.34 7.47 5.68
N ASN A 313 7.37 8.42 4.76
CA ASN A 313 6.13 8.90 4.11
C ASN A 313 5.85 8.34 2.72
N VAL A 314 6.83 7.71 2.06
CA VAL A 314 6.71 7.30 0.65
C VAL A 314 6.16 5.87 0.50
N GLU A 315 6.43 4.99 1.47
CA GLU A 315 5.95 3.58 1.50
C GLU A 315 4.44 3.44 1.78
N GLN A 316 3.79 4.53 2.19
CA GLN A 316 2.38 4.59 2.58
C GLN A 316 1.39 4.55 1.41
N PHE A 317 1.84 4.74 0.17
CA PHE A 317 0.93 5.13 -0.91
C PHE A 317 0.97 4.29 -2.18
N PHE A 318 1.81 3.25 -2.24
CA PHE A 318 1.98 2.44 -3.46
C PHE A 318 1.79 0.96 -3.25
#